data_AF-A0A3B0ZM99-F1
#
_entry.id   AF-A0A3B0ZM99-F1
#
_cell.length_a   1.000
_cell.length_b   1.000
_cell.length_c   1.000
_cell.angle_alpha   90.00
_cell.angle_beta   90.00
_cell.angle_gamma   90.00
#
_symmetry.space_group_name_H-M   'P 1'
#
loop_
_entity.id
_entity.type
_entity.pdbx_description
1 polymer ?
#
loop_
_entity_poly.entity_id
_entity_poly.type
_entity_poly.pdbx_seq_one_letter_code
_entity_poly.pdbx_strand_id
1 'polypeptide(L)'
;MSNKYYGVIDVEFDVLPTLVPQTLTTKESNPLERFYEATKRREFQLVKDWSISINNAKYAEDLNGEIIIPQKYNNIETLVDGASVPLPWLVNFASLGILCPLGVILTGSVVHDFAYEHGGLLYKKPDGTTEFREIRRDIADDLFRDIIATVNQLPVTSKIAWLAVRLGYFGVNYNKKTQGGEFPSVALVAAAAILIVLWVILSMFGFTATLVIVAILYGITAILLAVGGKKEEEKPATPKQAT
;
A
#
# COMPACT_ATOMS: atom_id res chain seq x y z
N MET A 1 12.88 13.76 -15.74
CA MET A 1 13.06 14.51 -14.48
C MET A 1 12.72 13.51 -13.38
N SER A 2 13.66 13.20 -12.50
CA SER A 2 13.38 12.30 -11.37
C SER A 2 12.51 13.02 -10.35
N ASN A 3 11.48 12.35 -9.85
CA ASN A 3 10.64 12.89 -8.78
C ASN A 3 11.31 12.57 -7.45
N LYS A 4 11.54 13.61 -6.63
CA LYS A 4 12.17 13.50 -5.31
C LYS A 4 11.16 13.85 -4.23
N TYR A 5 11.06 12.99 -3.23
CA TYR A 5 10.15 13.14 -2.10
C TYR A 5 10.95 13.07 -0.81
N TYR A 6 10.75 14.04 0.08
CA TYR A 6 11.46 14.15 1.35
C TYR A 6 10.49 13.96 2.50
N GLY A 7 10.91 13.23 3.53
CA GLY A 7 10.03 12.88 4.65
C GLY A 7 10.74 12.12 5.76
N VAL A 8 10.10 11.07 6.26
CA VAL A 8 10.71 10.18 7.27
C VAL A 8 11.91 9.44 6.67
N ILE A 9 11.76 9.05 5.41
CA ILE A 9 12.81 8.61 4.49
C ILE A 9 12.77 9.48 3.25
N ASP A 10 13.86 9.53 2.51
CA ASP A 10 13.92 10.21 1.21
C ASP A 10 13.71 9.18 0.11
N VAL A 11 12.77 9.45 -0.79
CA VAL A 11 12.37 8.55 -1.87
C VAL A 11 12.51 9.25 -3.21
N GLU A 12 13.15 8.60 -4.17
CA GLU A 12 13.34 9.11 -5.52
C GLU A 12 13.00 8.05 -6.58
N PHE A 13 12.23 8.42 -7.60
CA PHE A 13 11.96 7.58 -8.77
C PHE A 13 11.56 8.44 -9.98
N ASP A 14 11.87 7.96 -11.19
CA ASP A 14 11.60 8.70 -12.43
C ASP A 14 10.13 8.66 -12.85
N VAL A 15 9.53 7.48 -12.80
CA VAL A 15 8.16 7.22 -13.25
C VAL A 15 7.47 6.28 -12.29
N LEU A 16 6.13 6.36 -12.22
CA LEU A 16 5.34 5.40 -11.46
C LEU A 16 5.43 3.99 -12.09
N PRO A 17 5.31 2.92 -11.28
CA PRO A 17 5.30 1.57 -11.79
C PRO A 17 4.11 1.36 -12.73
N THR A 18 4.35 0.71 -13.87
CA THR A 18 3.31 0.42 -14.86
C THR A 18 2.80 -0.99 -14.65
N LEU A 19 1.51 -1.13 -14.39
CA LEU A 19 0.86 -2.37 -14.02
C LEU A 19 -0.24 -2.74 -15.03
N VAL A 20 -0.39 -4.02 -15.33
CA VAL A 20 -1.49 -4.57 -16.14
C VAL A 20 -2.35 -5.50 -15.28
N PRO A 21 -3.68 -5.31 -15.24
CA PRO A 21 -4.57 -6.20 -14.47
C PRO A 21 -4.57 -7.61 -15.05
N GLN A 22 -4.52 -8.61 -14.18
CA GLN A 22 -4.70 -10.00 -14.58
C GLN A 22 -6.18 -10.35 -14.77
N THR A 23 -6.46 -11.15 -15.80
CA THR A 23 -7.82 -11.56 -16.12
C THR A 23 -8.31 -12.64 -15.16
N LEU A 24 -9.53 -12.49 -14.63
CA LEU A 24 -10.18 -13.60 -13.94
C LEU A 24 -10.77 -14.59 -14.93
N THR A 25 -10.63 -15.87 -14.62
CA THR A 25 -11.23 -16.98 -15.35
C THR A 25 -12.70 -17.18 -14.99
N THR A 26 -13.54 -16.14 -15.12
CA THR A 26 -14.97 -16.22 -14.74
C THR A 26 -15.89 -16.75 -15.85
N LYS A 27 -15.37 -16.93 -17.07
CA LYS A 27 -16.18 -17.23 -18.26
C LYS A 27 -16.84 -18.60 -18.18
N GLU A 28 -16.12 -19.60 -17.67
CA GLU A 28 -16.57 -21.00 -17.63
C GLU A 28 -17.08 -21.42 -16.24
N SER A 29 -16.96 -20.55 -15.25
CA SER A 29 -17.36 -20.81 -13.86
C SER A 29 -18.87 -20.70 -13.64
N ASN A 30 -19.37 -21.46 -12.66
CA ASN A 30 -20.78 -21.38 -12.21
C ASN A 30 -21.06 -20.06 -11.44
N PRO A 31 -22.32 -19.67 -11.20
CA PRO A 31 -22.64 -18.39 -10.55
C PRO A 31 -22.03 -18.19 -9.15
N LEU A 32 -21.89 -19.26 -8.36
CA LEU A 32 -21.28 -19.19 -7.02
C LEU A 32 -19.77 -19.02 -7.10
N GLU A 33 -19.12 -19.73 -8.02
CA GLU A 33 -17.69 -19.55 -8.32
C GLU A 33 -17.43 -18.14 -8.85
N ARG A 34 -18.26 -17.61 -9.76
CA ARG A 34 -18.13 -16.22 -10.23
C ARG A 34 -18.22 -15.22 -9.08
N PHE A 35 -19.12 -15.44 -8.13
CA PHE A 35 -19.22 -14.61 -6.92
C PHE A 35 -17.97 -14.74 -6.05
N TYR A 36 -17.48 -15.96 -5.83
CA TYR A 36 -16.24 -16.18 -5.10
C TYR A 36 -15.03 -15.52 -5.79
N GLU A 37 -14.84 -15.73 -7.10
CA GLU A 37 -13.81 -15.07 -7.91
C GLU A 37 -13.94 -13.54 -7.86
N ALA A 38 -15.15 -12.98 -7.81
CA ALA A 38 -15.36 -11.55 -7.67
C ALA A 38 -14.91 -10.99 -6.31
N THR A 39 -14.87 -11.83 -5.27
CA THR A 39 -14.40 -11.46 -3.93
C THR A 39 -12.89 -11.64 -3.73
N LYS A 40 -12.21 -12.32 -4.66
CA LYS A 40 -10.74 -12.46 -4.63
C LYS A 40 -10.03 -11.12 -4.85
N ARG A 41 -8.79 -11.07 -4.37
CA ARG A 41 -7.86 -9.97 -4.62
C ARG A 41 -7.58 -9.83 -6.10
N ARG A 42 -7.38 -8.59 -6.53
CA ARG A 42 -6.98 -8.29 -7.91
C ARG A 42 -5.46 -8.27 -7.96
N GLU A 43 -4.93 -9.12 -8.81
CA GLU A 43 -3.51 -9.19 -9.08
C GLU A 43 -3.19 -8.34 -10.31
N PHE A 44 -2.03 -7.70 -10.24
CA PHE A 44 -1.50 -6.85 -11.29
C PHE A 44 -0.10 -7.31 -11.63
N GLN A 45 0.23 -7.39 -12.90
CA GLN A 45 1.56 -7.73 -13.35
C GLN A 45 2.35 -6.47 -13.65
N LEU A 46 3.59 -6.42 -13.16
CA LEU A 46 4.53 -5.37 -13.51
C LEU A 46 4.96 -5.49 -14.97
N VAL A 47 4.85 -4.40 -15.74
CA VAL A 47 5.10 -4.41 -17.20
C VAL A 47 6.57 -4.23 -17.55
N LYS A 48 7.32 -3.53 -16.71
CA LYS A 48 8.72 -3.18 -16.93
C LYS A 48 9.43 -3.08 -15.60
N ASP A 49 10.75 -3.31 -15.61
CA ASP A 49 11.60 -3.07 -14.46
C ASP A 49 11.39 -1.65 -13.94
N TRP A 50 11.25 -1.54 -12.62
CA TRP A 50 10.99 -0.29 -11.95
C TRP A 50 12.03 -0.06 -10.86
N SER A 51 12.65 1.11 -10.85
CA SER A 51 13.65 1.49 -9.85
C SER A 51 13.13 2.56 -8.91
N ILE A 52 13.51 2.43 -7.64
CA ILE A 52 13.21 3.36 -6.57
C ILE A 52 14.43 3.50 -5.67
N SER A 53 14.87 4.73 -5.47
CA SER A 53 15.98 5.04 -4.58
C SER A 53 15.46 5.42 -3.21
N ILE A 54 15.99 4.79 -2.18
CA ILE A 54 15.64 5.03 -0.78
C ILE A 54 16.89 5.53 -0.06
N ASN A 55 16.76 6.64 0.65
CA ASN A 55 17.82 7.22 1.47
C ASN A 55 17.27 7.64 2.84
N ASN A 56 18.17 7.89 3.80
CA ASN A 56 17.86 8.36 5.15
C ASN A 56 16.99 7.39 5.99
N ALA A 57 17.00 6.09 5.66
CA ALA A 57 16.37 5.05 6.47
C ALA A 57 17.24 4.70 7.69
N LYS A 58 17.15 5.52 8.75
CA LYS A 58 18.02 5.42 9.96
C LYS A 58 17.82 4.15 10.78
N TYR A 59 16.65 3.52 10.68
CA TYR A 59 16.31 2.31 11.45
C TYR A 59 16.88 1.03 10.83
N ALA A 60 17.29 1.09 9.56
CA ALA A 60 17.83 -0.03 8.80
C ALA A 60 18.72 0.53 7.69
N GLU A 61 20.00 0.80 8.02
CA GLU A 61 20.93 1.46 7.11
C GLU A 61 21.17 0.67 5.80
N ASP A 62 20.99 -0.64 5.87
CA ASP A 62 21.06 -1.60 4.78
C ASP A 62 19.95 -1.42 3.71
N LEU A 63 18.87 -0.69 4.06
CA LEU A 63 17.81 -0.30 3.13
C LEU A 63 18.20 0.85 2.20
N ASN A 64 19.26 1.60 2.51
CA ASN A 64 19.63 2.74 1.69
C ASN A 64 20.29 2.26 0.38
N GLY A 65 19.84 2.84 -0.74
CA GLY A 65 20.34 2.53 -2.07
C GLY A 65 19.24 2.58 -3.15
N GLU A 66 19.64 2.28 -4.38
CA GLU A 66 18.72 2.13 -5.51
C GLU A 66 18.19 0.68 -5.53
N ILE A 67 16.90 0.51 -5.27
CA ILE A 67 16.19 -0.76 -5.34
C ILE A 67 15.63 -0.93 -6.75
N ILE A 68 15.77 -2.13 -7.31
CA ILE A 68 15.19 -2.51 -8.60
C ILE A 68 14.15 -3.60 -8.35
N ILE A 69 12.93 -3.35 -8.81
CA ILE A 69 11.87 -4.34 -8.90
C ILE A 69 11.79 -4.80 -10.36
N PRO A 70 12.34 -5.98 -10.69
CA PRO A 70 12.31 -6.47 -12.06
C PRO A 70 10.89 -6.89 -12.43
N GLN A 71 10.54 -6.82 -13.72
CA GLN A 71 9.31 -7.43 -14.24
C GLN A 71 9.30 -8.94 -14.03
N LYS A 72 10.48 -9.57 -14.10
CA LYS A 72 10.64 -11.02 -13.98
C LYS A 72 11.87 -11.33 -13.13
N TYR A 73 11.68 -12.12 -12.07
CA TYR A 73 12.77 -12.57 -11.20
C TYR A 73 12.76 -14.10 -11.10
N ASN A 74 13.92 -14.74 -11.32
CA ASN A 74 14.03 -16.21 -11.30
C ASN A 74 13.00 -16.95 -12.17
N ASN A 75 12.70 -16.41 -13.35
CA ASN A 75 11.66 -16.89 -14.29
C ASN A 75 10.20 -16.75 -13.81
N ILE A 76 9.96 -16.07 -12.69
CA ILE A 76 8.63 -15.78 -12.16
C ILE A 76 8.30 -14.32 -12.45
N GLU A 77 7.09 -14.05 -12.95
CA GLU A 77 6.61 -12.69 -13.19
C GLU A 77 6.28 -12.01 -11.86
N THR A 78 6.63 -10.73 -11.73
CA THR A 78 6.32 -9.97 -10.52
C THR A 78 4.85 -9.58 -10.53
N LEU A 79 4.10 -10.25 -9.67
CA LEU A 79 2.69 -9.98 -9.38
C LEU A 79 2.58 -9.09 -8.14
N VAL A 80 1.68 -8.12 -8.22
CA VAL A 80 1.40 -7.12 -7.20
C VAL A 80 -0.08 -7.26 -6.85
N ASP A 81 -0.36 -7.56 -5.58
CA ASP A 81 -1.72 -7.75 -5.06
C ASP A 81 -2.16 -6.62 -4.11
N GLY A 82 -1.25 -5.70 -3.79
CA GLY A 82 -1.58 -4.52 -3.00
C GLY A 82 -1.17 -4.59 -1.54
N ALA A 83 0.06 -5.01 -1.26
CA ALA A 83 0.61 -5.20 0.09
C ALA A 83 -0.02 -6.36 0.87
N SER A 84 -0.61 -7.33 0.17
CA SER A 84 -1.17 -8.56 0.73
C SER A 84 -2.11 -8.39 1.95
N VAL A 85 -2.81 -7.25 2.03
CA VAL A 85 -3.61 -6.85 3.20
C VAL A 85 -4.75 -7.84 3.49
N PRO A 86 -4.82 -8.45 4.70
CA PRO A 86 -5.87 -9.43 5.03
C PRO A 86 -7.27 -8.79 4.95
N LEU A 87 -8.24 -9.53 4.41
CA LEU A 87 -9.63 -9.08 4.20
C LEU A 87 -9.74 -7.73 3.43
N PRO A 88 -9.28 -7.66 2.17
CA PRO A 88 -9.18 -6.40 1.43
C PRO A 88 -10.52 -5.69 1.25
N TRP A 89 -11.62 -6.44 1.16
CA TRP A 89 -12.98 -5.88 1.10
C TRP A 89 -13.37 -5.18 2.41
N LEU A 90 -13.06 -5.78 3.58
CA LEU A 90 -13.31 -5.19 4.89
C LEU A 90 -12.39 -4.00 5.13
N VAL A 91 -11.12 -4.09 4.73
CA VAL A 91 -10.16 -3.01 4.88
C VAL A 91 -10.46 -1.85 3.94
N ASN A 92 -10.87 -2.11 2.70
CA ASN A 92 -11.36 -1.07 1.78
C ASN A 92 -12.64 -0.42 2.29
N PHE A 93 -13.58 -1.20 2.82
CA PHE A 93 -14.80 -0.65 3.41
C PHE A 93 -14.50 0.20 4.66
N ALA A 94 -13.66 -0.30 5.57
CA ALA A 94 -13.29 0.39 6.81
C ALA A 94 -12.40 1.62 6.57
N SER A 95 -11.56 1.60 5.53
CA SER A 95 -10.70 2.72 5.14
C SER A 95 -11.34 3.65 4.11
N LEU A 96 -12.63 3.49 3.80
CA LEU A 96 -13.36 4.29 2.81
C LEU A 96 -12.68 4.32 1.42
N GLY A 97 -12.06 3.20 1.03
CA GLY A 97 -11.37 3.05 -0.26
C GLY A 97 -9.96 3.67 -0.31
N ILE A 98 -9.46 4.25 0.79
CA ILE A 98 -8.13 4.89 0.82
C ILE A 98 -7.00 3.87 0.68
N LEU A 99 -7.20 2.64 1.17
CA LEU A 99 -6.24 1.55 1.04
C LEU A 99 -6.39 0.74 -0.26
N CYS A 100 -6.97 1.35 -1.30
CA CYS A 100 -7.06 0.73 -2.62
C CYS A 100 -5.65 0.60 -3.23
N PRO A 101 -5.25 -0.58 -3.71
CA PRO A 101 -3.86 -0.86 -4.10
C PRO A 101 -3.35 -0.13 -5.34
N LEU A 102 -4.24 0.34 -6.21
CA LEU A 102 -3.89 1.22 -7.34
C LEU A 102 -3.91 2.72 -6.98
N GLY A 103 -4.24 3.05 -5.74
CA GLY A 103 -4.34 4.43 -5.27
C GLY A 103 -3.09 4.87 -4.52
N VAL A 104 -3.31 5.41 -3.33
CA VAL A 104 -2.28 6.02 -2.48
C VAL A 104 -1.16 5.04 -2.09
N ILE A 105 -1.45 3.75 -2.00
CA ILE A 105 -0.46 2.78 -1.51
C ILE A 105 0.42 2.15 -2.60
N LEU A 106 0.16 2.47 -3.88
CA LEU A 106 0.75 1.78 -5.03
C LEU A 106 2.28 1.64 -4.97
N THR A 107 3.00 2.75 -4.77
CA THR A 107 4.47 2.76 -4.76
C THR A 107 5.05 1.90 -3.66
N GLY A 108 4.46 1.96 -2.46
CA GLY A 108 4.83 1.09 -1.35
C GLY A 108 4.49 -0.37 -1.64
N SER A 109 3.29 -0.65 -2.17
CA SER A 109 2.80 -2.01 -2.41
C SER A 109 3.69 -2.79 -3.37
N VAL A 110 4.20 -2.15 -4.43
CA VAL A 110 5.10 -2.83 -5.38
C VAL A 110 6.39 -3.31 -4.71
N VAL A 111 7.00 -2.47 -3.85
CA VAL A 111 8.21 -2.84 -3.10
C VAL A 111 7.89 -3.91 -2.05
N HIS A 112 6.76 -3.75 -1.36
CA HIS A 112 6.30 -4.67 -0.31
C HIS A 112 6.01 -6.07 -0.84
N ASP A 113 5.25 -6.19 -1.92
CA ASP A 113 4.87 -7.48 -2.53
C ASP A 113 6.10 -8.24 -3.03
N PHE A 114 7.06 -7.54 -3.65
CA PHE A 114 8.32 -8.15 -4.08
C PHE A 114 9.14 -8.67 -2.88
N ALA A 115 9.26 -7.87 -1.83
CA ALA A 115 9.94 -8.29 -0.60
C ALA A 115 9.23 -9.48 0.06
N TYR A 116 7.89 -9.51 0.03
CA TYR A 116 7.10 -10.59 0.62
C TYR A 116 7.22 -11.91 -0.14
N GLU A 117 7.24 -11.87 -1.47
CA GLU A 117 7.38 -13.08 -2.28
C GLU A 117 8.79 -13.68 -2.17
N HIS A 118 9.82 -12.83 -2.17
CA HIS A 118 11.22 -13.28 -2.27
C HIS A 118 12.02 -13.24 -0.96
N GLY A 119 11.52 -12.56 0.07
CA GLY A 119 12.21 -12.41 1.35
C GLY A 119 13.32 -11.35 1.37
N GLY A 120 13.35 -10.46 0.38
CA GLY A 120 14.45 -9.53 0.18
C GLY A 120 14.21 -8.56 -0.97
N LEU A 121 15.13 -7.63 -1.14
CA LEU A 121 15.11 -6.62 -2.19
C LEU A 121 16.37 -6.70 -3.05
N LEU A 122 16.25 -6.36 -4.33
CA LEU A 122 17.39 -6.25 -5.24
C LEU A 122 17.91 -4.82 -5.23
N TYR A 123 19.18 -4.65 -4.94
CA TYR A 123 19.86 -3.36 -4.95
C TYR A 123 20.78 -3.26 -6.15
N LYS A 124 20.76 -2.11 -6.81
CA LYS A 124 21.70 -1.79 -7.87
C LYS A 124 23.00 -1.28 -7.28
N LYS A 125 24.11 -1.86 -7.73
CA LYS A 125 25.46 -1.42 -7.38
C LYS A 125 25.95 -0.35 -8.36
N PRO A 126 26.95 0.46 -7.97
CA PRO A 126 27.55 1.47 -8.86
C PRO A 126 28.15 0.89 -10.15
N ASP A 127 28.54 -0.39 -10.14
CA ASP A 127 29.07 -1.12 -11.29
C ASP A 127 27.97 -1.62 -12.26
N GLY A 128 26.69 -1.36 -11.94
CA GLY A 128 25.54 -1.79 -12.73
C GLY A 128 25.06 -3.21 -12.42
N THR A 129 25.74 -3.95 -11.54
CA THR A 129 25.27 -5.27 -11.10
C THR A 129 24.17 -5.15 -10.05
N THR A 130 23.39 -6.22 -9.86
CA THR A 130 22.35 -6.29 -8.83
C THR A 130 22.77 -7.21 -7.70
N GLU A 131 22.48 -6.81 -6.46
CA GLU A 131 22.71 -7.58 -5.25
C GLU A 131 21.38 -7.83 -4.54
N PHE A 132 21.07 -9.11 -4.29
CA PHE A 132 19.92 -9.47 -3.47
C PHE A 132 20.29 -9.35 -1.99
N ARG A 133 19.52 -8.57 -1.24
CA ARG A 133 19.65 -8.45 0.22
C ARG A 133 18.40 -9.00 0.87
N GLU A 134 18.58 -10.00 1.72
CA GLU A 134 17.50 -10.51 2.55
C GLU A 134 17.09 -9.44 3.56
N ILE A 135 15.79 -9.22 3.70
CA ILE A 135 15.26 -8.33 4.72
C ILE A 135 14.28 -9.09 5.60
N ARG A 136 14.04 -8.58 6.81
CA ARG A 136 13.01 -9.14 7.67
C ARG A 136 11.64 -8.57 7.28
N ARG A 137 10.59 -9.34 7.55
CA ARG A 137 9.20 -8.95 7.28
C ARG A 137 8.81 -7.62 7.94
N ASP A 138 9.15 -7.44 9.22
CA ASP A 138 8.87 -6.22 9.96
C ASP A 138 9.52 -4.99 9.33
N ILE A 139 10.75 -5.14 8.85
CA ILE A 139 11.47 -4.08 8.12
C ILE A 139 10.79 -3.77 6.79
N ALA A 140 10.31 -4.79 6.06
CA ALA A 140 9.51 -4.60 4.84
C ALA A 140 8.19 -3.86 5.11
N ASP A 141 7.51 -4.18 6.22
CA ASP A 141 6.27 -3.52 6.65
C ASP A 141 6.52 -2.04 7.04
N ASP A 142 7.62 -1.75 7.73
CA ASP A 142 8.03 -0.40 8.09
C ASP A 142 8.42 0.41 6.85
N LEU A 143 9.16 -0.19 5.92
CA LEU A 143 9.52 0.44 4.65
C LEU A 143 8.28 0.79 3.82
N PHE A 144 7.31 -0.12 3.75
CA PHE A 144 6.02 0.12 3.11
C PHE A 144 5.30 1.35 3.68
N ARG A 145 5.21 1.43 5.01
CA ARG A 145 4.63 2.60 5.71
C ARG A 145 5.34 3.89 5.34
N ASP A 146 6.67 3.88 5.38
CA ASP A 146 7.48 5.08 5.23
C ASP A 146 7.47 5.58 3.78
N ILE A 147 7.46 4.69 2.79
CA ILE A 147 7.24 5.04 1.38
C ILE A 147 5.89 5.74 1.21
N ILE A 148 4.80 5.19 1.77
CA ILE A 148 3.48 5.82 1.66
C ILE A 148 3.47 7.20 2.33
N ALA A 149 4.05 7.30 3.53
CA ALA A 149 4.10 8.55 4.28
C ALA A 149 4.88 9.63 3.51
N THR A 150 6.01 9.29 2.91
CA THR A 150 6.87 10.23 2.17
C THR A 150 6.29 10.59 0.80
N VAL A 151 5.91 9.60 -0.02
CA VAL A 151 5.49 9.85 -1.42
C VAL A 151 4.14 10.55 -1.49
N ASN A 152 3.19 10.14 -0.64
CA ASN A 152 1.82 10.65 -0.68
C ASN A 152 1.53 11.70 0.40
N GLN A 153 2.46 11.95 1.32
CA GLN A 153 2.29 12.89 2.43
C GLN A 153 1.06 12.56 3.31
N LEU A 154 0.77 11.26 3.48
CA LEU A 154 -0.38 10.74 4.23
C LEU A 154 0.06 9.89 5.44
N PRO A 155 0.62 10.51 6.50
CA PRO A 155 1.21 9.80 7.65
C PRO A 155 0.18 9.04 8.51
N VAL A 156 -1.10 9.43 8.47
CA VAL A 156 -2.16 8.72 9.20
C VAL A 156 -2.55 7.45 8.43
N THR A 157 -2.81 7.59 7.13
CA THR A 157 -3.13 6.46 6.25
C THR A 157 -2.02 5.42 6.25
N SER A 158 -0.76 5.85 6.18
CA SER A 158 0.37 4.91 6.21
C SER A 158 0.42 4.09 7.50
N LYS A 159 0.11 4.69 8.65
CA LYS A 159 0.03 3.96 9.94
C LYS A 159 -1.12 2.97 9.98
N ILE A 160 -2.26 3.29 9.39
CA ILE A 160 -3.39 2.35 9.28
C ILE A 160 -3.02 1.19 8.36
N ALA A 161 -2.39 1.48 7.21
CA ALA A 161 -1.90 0.47 6.28
C ALA A 161 -0.86 -0.44 6.96
N TRP A 162 0.09 0.15 7.69
CA TRP A 162 1.08 -0.56 8.50
C TRP A 162 0.41 -1.49 9.52
N LEU A 163 -0.58 -1.00 10.27
CA LEU A 163 -1.30 -1.82 11.23
C LEU A 163 -1.94 -3.04 10.54
N ALA A 164 -2.54 -2.84 9.37
CA ALA A 164 -3.18 -3.91 8.61
C ALA A 164 -2.18 -4.99 8.14
N VAL A 165 -1.02 -4.60 7.59
CA VAL A 165 0.01 -5.56 7.15
C VAL A 165 0.67 -6.29 8.32
N ARG A 166 0.90 -5.59 9.45
CA ARG A 166 1.43 -6.20 10.69
C ARG A 166 0.47 -7.22 11.28
N LEU A 167 -0.84 -6.94 11.28
CA LEU A 167 -1.85 -7.92 11.71
C LEU A 167 -1.96 -9.11 10.75
N GLY A 168 -1.54 -8.96 9.50
CA GLY A 168 -1.35 -10.04 8.54
C GLY A 168 -0.33 -11.10 8.98
N TYR A 169 0.41 -10.90 10.08
CA TYR A 169 1.38 -11.86 10.62
C TYR A 169 0.82 -13.27 10.79
N PHE A 170 -0.48 -13.40 11.12
CA PHE A 170 -1.10 -14.69 11.42
C PHE A 170 -1.57 -15.50 10.21
N GLY A 171 -1.60 -14.90 9.02
CA GLY A 171 -2.20 -15.55 7.84
C GLY A 171 -1.54 -15.24 6.51
N VAL A 172 -0.56 -14.34 6.47
CA VAL A 172 0.18 -13.98 5.25
C VAL A 172 1.59 -14.54 5.36
N ASN A 173 1.99 -15.30 4.34
CA ASN A 173 3.32 -15.88 4.24
C ASN A 173 4.35 -14.82 3.81
N TYR A 174 5.57 -14.94 4.32
CA TYR A 174 6.72 -14.15 3.92
C TYR A 174 7.82 -15.10 3.45
N ASN A 175 8.27 -14.98 2.20
CA ASN A 175 9.22 -15.90 1.56
C ASN A 175 8.82 -17.37 1.74
N LYS A 176 7.55 -17.68 1.44
CA LYS A 176 6.93 -19.03 1.60
C LYS A 176 6.94 -19.58 3.03
N LYS A 177 7.31 -18.77 4.04
CA LYS A 177 7.24 -19.12 5.46
C LYS A 177 6.03 -18.46 6.08
N THR A 178 5.29 -19.19 6.91
CA THR A 178 4.06 -18.72 7.56
C THR A 178 4.29 -17.60 8.57
N GLN A 179 5.48 -17.53 9.16
CA GLN A 179 5.88 -16.50 10.11
C GLN A 179 7.32 -16.08 9.82
N GLY A 180 7.52 -14.80 9.56
CA GLY A 180 8.82 -14.19 9.34
C GLY A 180 8.89 -12.85 10.06
N GLY A 181 10.05 -12.50 10.60
CA GLY A 181 10.27 -11.25 11.32
C GLY A 181 9.76 -11.25 12.77
N GLU A 182 9.74 -10.06 13.36
CA GLU A 182 9.37 -9.88 14.77
C GLU A 182 7.86 -9.96 15.01
N PHE A 183 7.48 -10.54 16.16
CA PHE A 183 6.09 -10.66 16.58
C PHE A 183 5.43 -9.27 16.70
N PRO A 184 4.22 -9.06 16.15
CA PRO A 184 3.61 -7.73 16.02
C PRO A 184 2.92 -7.26 17.32
N SER A 185 3.65 -7.25 18.44
CA SER A 185 3.12 -6.88 19.77
C SER A 185 2.48 -5.49 19.80
N VAL A 186 3.16 -4.49 19.23
CA VAL A 186 2.68 -3.10 19.16
C VAL A 186 1.38 -3.00 18.36
N ALA A 187 1.32 -3.69 17.22
CA ALA A 187 0.12 -3.73 16.38
C ALA A 187 -1.05 -4.41 17.09
N LEU A 188 -0.81 -5.49 17.83
CA LEU A 188 -1.84 -6.16 18.62
C LEU A 188 -2.38 -5.29 19.75
N VAL A 189 -1.50 -4.59 20.49
CA VAL A 189 -1.91 -3.66 21.55
C VAL A 189 -2.73 -2.50 20.96
N ALA A 190 -2.29 -1.94 19.82
CA ALA A 190 -3.02 -0.89 19.12
C ALA A 190 -4.41 -1.38 18.65
N ALA A 191 -4.48 -2.56 18.05
CA ALA A 191 -5.74 -3.17 17.61
C ALA A 191 -6.69 -3.43 18.79
N ALA A 192 -6.18 -3.96 19.90
CA ALA A 192 -6.96 -4.17 21.12
C ALA A 192 -7.50 -2.86 21.69
N ALA A 193 -6.68 -1.80 21.74
CA ALA A 193 -7.11 -0.48 22.17
C ALA A 193 -8.23 0.07 21.27
N ILE A 194 -8.12 -0.07 19.95
CA ILE A 194 -9.17 0.33 19.00
C ILE A 194 -10.46 -0.45 19.27
N LEU A 195 -10.39 -1.77 19.46
CA LEU A 195 -11.55 -2.60 19.76
C LEU A 195 -12.22 -2.23 21.09
N ILE A 196 -11.44 -1.91 22.13
CA ILE A 196 -11.95 -1.43 23.42
C ILE A 196 -12.69 -0.11 23.23
N VAL A 197 -12.10 0.85 22.52
CA VAL A 197 -12.74 2.15 22.24
C VAL A 197 -14.04 1.95 21.47
N LEU A 198 -14.04 1.11 20.44
CA LEU A 198 -15.25 0.78 19.68
C LEU A 198 -16.32 0.13 20.56
N TRP A 199 -15.93 -0.76 21.46
CA TRP A 199 -16.83 -1.40 22.42
C TRP A 199 -17.40 -0.40 23.44
N VAL A 200 -16.60 0.54 23.93
CA VAL A 200 -17.06 1.62 24.82
C VAL A 200 -18.08 2.52 24.11
N ILE A 201 -17.79 2.96 22.88
CA ILE A 201 -18.73 3.75 22.08
C ILE A 201 -20.04 2.97 21.88
N LEU A 202 -19.92 1.70 21.50
CA LEU A 202 -21.07 0.84 21.25
C LEU A 202 -21.93 0.63 22.50
N SER A 203 -21.31 0.50 23.68
CA SER A 203 -22.01 0.32 24.95
C SER A 203 -22.62 1.62 25.49
N MET A 204 -22.00 2.78 25.21
CA MET A 204 -22.53 4.08 25.61
C MET A 204 -23.73 4.53 24.78
N PHE A 205 -23.69 4.32 23.46
CA PHE A 205 -24.70 4.85 22.54
C PHE A 205 -25.67 3.78 22.03
N GLY A 206 -25.34 2.50 22.20
CA GLY A 206 -26.06 1.40 21.56
C GLY A 206 -25.73 1.27 20.07
N PHE A 207 -26.01 0.09 19.52
CA PHE A 207 -25.66 -0.25 18.13
C PHE A 207 -26.31 0.67 17.09
N THR A 208 -27.60 0.94 17.24
CA THR A 208 -28.38 1.77 16.31
C THR A 208 -27.90 3.22 16.29
N ALA A 209 -27.69 3.85 17.45
CA ALA A 209 -27.21 5.24 17.47
C ALA A 209 -25.77 5.35 16.95
N THR A 210 -24.92 4.36 17.23
CA THR A 210 -23.55 4.32 16.70
C THR A 210 -23.54 4.25 15.18
N LEU A 211 -24.37 3.40 14.57
CA LEU A 211 -24.50 3.32 13.11
C LEU A 211 -24.99 4.63 12.50
N VAL A 212 -25.96 5.30 13.13
CA VAL A 212 -26.48 6.60 12.65
C VAL A 212 -25.39 7.67 12.72
N ILE A 213 -24.62 7.74 13.82
CA ILE A 213 -23.50 8.69 13.96
C ILE A 213 -22.44 8.43 12.88
N VAL A 214 -22.05 7.18 12.66
CA VAL A 214 -21.08 6.81 11.62
C VAL A 214 -21.59 7.18 10.23
N ALA A 215 -22.86 6.93 9.93
CA ALA A 215 -23.47 7.29 8.65
C ALA A 215 -23.52 8.81 8.43
N ILE A 216 -23.83 9.59 9.48
CA ILE A 216 -23.83 11.06 9.42
C ILE A 216 -22.40 11.58 9.19
N LEU A 217 -21.42 11.09 9.95
CA LEU A 217 -20.01 11.47 9.79
C LEU A 217 -19.49 11.13 8.39
N TYR A 218 -19.86 9.97 7.85
CA TYR A 218 -19.55 9.57 6.49
C TYR A 218 -20.16 10.53 5.46
N GLY A 219 -21.46 10.85 5.60
CA GLY A 219 -22.15 11.80 4.73
C GLY A 219 -21.52 13.20 4.75
N ILE A 220 -21.17 13.72 5.93
CA ILE A 220 -20.48 15.01 6.08
C ILE A 220 -19.11 14.97 5.38
N THR A 221 -18.34 13.91 5.59
CA THR A 221 -17.01 13.77 4.99
C THR A 221 -17.08 13.70 3.47
N ALA A 222 -18.05 12.95 2.92
CA ALA A 222 -18.27 12.86 1.47
C ALA A 222 -18.65 14.23 0.88
N ILE A 223 -19.51 15.00 1.56
CA ILE A 223 -19.88 16.36 1.14
C ILE A 223 -18.66 17.29 1.18
N LEU A 224 -17.87 17.26 2.26
CA LEU A 224 -16.66 18.09 2.39
C LEU A 224 -15.64 17.78 1.31
N LEU A 225 -15.45 16.50 0.95
CA LEU A 225 -14.56 16.10 -0.14
C LEU A 225 -15.11 16.55 -1.51
N ALA A 226 -16.42 16.46 -1.74
CA ALA A 226 -17.05 16.93 -2.98
C ALA A 226 -16.99 18.45 -3.14
N VAL A 227 -17.09 19.21 -2.04
CA VAL A 227 -17.02 20.68 -2.04
C VAL A 227 -15.56 21.15 -2.10
N GLY A 228 -14.64 20.49 -1.40
CA GLY A 228 -13.21 20.82 -1.38
C GLY A 228 -12.44 20.41 -2.65
N GLY A 229 -12.99 19.51 -3.47
CA GLY A 229 -12.40 19.07 -4.75
C GLY A 229 -12.51 20.11 -5.89
N LYS A 230 -13.25 21.21 -5.70
CA LYS A 230 -13.24 22.34 -6.65
C LYS A 230 -12.06 23.28 -6.35
N LYS A 231 -10.84 22.84 -6.64
CA LYS A 231 -9.73 23.79 -6.86
C LYS A 231 -9.80 24.29 -8.30
N GLU A 232 -9.68 25.61 -8.42
CA GLU A 232 -9.83 26.42 -9.63
C GLU A 232 -9.09 25.80 -10.83
N GLU A 233 -9.82 25.60 -11.94
CA GLU A 233 -9.21 25.47 -13.26
C GLU A 233 -8.38 26.73 -13.51
N GLU A 234 -7.06 26.59 -13.43
CA GLU A 234 -6.13 27.63 -13.83
C GLU A 234 -6.32 27.88 -15.32
N LYS A 235 -6.94 29.04 -15.61
CA LYS A 235 -7.27 29.50 -16.95
C LYS A 235 -5.98 29.52 -17.81
N PRO A 236 -5.92 28.83 -18.96
CA PRO A 236 -4.70 28.79 -19.75
C PRO A 236 -4.31 30.21 -20.18
N ALA A 237 -3.06 30.56 -19.88
CA ALA A 237 -2.48 31.85 -20.23
C ALA A 237 -2.60 32.10 -21.73
N THR A 238 -3.22 33.21 -22.10
CA THR A 238 -3.37 33.66 -23.48
C THR A 238 -1.99 33.92 -24.07
N PRO A 239 -1.64 33.35 -25.25
CA PRO A 239 -0.35 33.63 -25.86
C PRO A 239 -0.28 35.09 -26.26
N LYS A 240 0.72 35.81 -25.74
CA LYS A 240 1.07 37.15 -26.22
C LYS A 240 1.41 37.05 -27.70
N GLN A 241 0.60 37.68 -28.54
CA GLN A 241 0.95 37.93 -29.93
C GLN A 241 2.21 38.81 -29.95
N ALA A 242 3.24 38.33 -30.64
CA ALA A 242 4.41 39.13 -30.97
C ALA A 242 4.01 40.12 -32.08
N THR A 243 4.18 41.41 -31.79
CA THR A 243 4.27 42.50 -32.76
C THR A 243 5.60 43.20 -32.57
#